data_AF-A0A3D5HBU1-F1
#
_entry.id   AF-A0A3D5HBU1-F1
#
_cell.length_a   1.000
_cell.length_b   1.000
_cell.length_c   1.000
_cell.angle_alpha   90.00
_cell.angle_beta   90.00
_cell.angle_gamma   90.00
#
_symmetry.space_group_name_H-M   'P 1'
#
loop_
_entity.id
_entity.type
_entity.pdbx_description
1 polymer ?
#
loop_
_entity_poly.entity_id
_entity_poly.type
_entity_poly.pdbx_seq_one_letter_code
_entity_poly.pdbx_strand_id
1 'polypeptide(L)'
;MNLHRDEIFHESLSLANSNLQIRFIRCTFEGEVDFSGSTFTGESTMFIECTFKGYTSFGGCRFSARTTLFSKCAFKGQTIFNKAVFEDTTIFEGSRDSLGGLVFEGETGFKYVTIRKAREFQFKHVTFEKVELRGTDLSELRFVAVHWPHKRSKFSFRDNIVLYDQLLLEREGTNAPPQEFDLLQTAYRELKQNYDNNRFFGPADDFYFREMEMLRCYPGSLRTRYLSWRFLYRRVSGYGLYWLNGLLSLTFTILIFSALILFTGLDKPQIDYDLARSFPSLLRLFFDYVEVLKYNLLSTLPSKEISALYSPSICTRLILIPEYILIAAFSTLTVLAIRRRFKR
;
A
#
# COMPACT_ATOMS: atom_id res chain seq x y z
N MET A 1 -37.62 13.02 -12.12
CA MET A 1 -37.98 11.67 -12.58
C MET A 1 -37.95 10.74 -11.39
N ASN A 2 -39.12 10.26 -10.95
CA ASN A 2 -39.22 9.33 -9.82
C ASN A 2 -39.69 7.99 -10.38
N LEU A 3 -38.83 6.97 -10.28
CA LEU A 3 -39.12 5.60 -10.68
C LEU A 3 -39.06 4.74 -9.42
N HIS A 4 -40.16 4.05 -9.13
CA HIS A 4 -40.37 3.39 -7.84
C HIS A 4 -40.77 1.91 -7.95
N ARG A 5 -40.76 1.37 -9.17
CA ARG A 5 -41.17 0.01 -9.50
C ARG A 5 -39.98 -0.74 -10.07
N ASP A 6 -40.03 -2.07 -9.99
CA ASP A 6 -39.03 -3.00 -10.53
C ASP A 6 -38.99 -2.94 -12.08
N GLU A 7 -38.73 -1.75 -12.61
CA GLU A 7 -38.78 -1.39 -14.02
C GLU A 7 -37.46 -1.76 -14.68
N ILE A 8 -37.57 -2.38 -15.86
CA ILE A 8 -36.45 -2.80 -16.68
C ILE A 8 -36.42 -1.92 -17.94
N PHE A 9 -35.34 -1.19 -18.12
CA PHE A 9 -35.06 -0.37 -19.29
C PHE A 9 -34.13 -1.13 -20.24
N HIS A 10 -34.68 -1.62 -21.34
CA HIS A 10 -33.92 -2.36 -22.35
C HIS A 10 -33.12 -1.44 -23.27
N GLU A 11 -33.66 -0.26 -23.59
CA GLU A 11 -33.02 0.74 -24.45
C GLU A 11 -32.07 1.66 -23.67
N SER A 12 -31.20 2.37 -24.39
CA SER A 12 -30.33 3.37 -23.79
C SER A 12 -31.13 4.60 -23.32
N LEU A 13 -30.74 5.15 -22.18
CA LEU A 13 -31.33 6.32 -21.56
C LEU A 13 -30.30 7.46 -21.53
N SER A 14 -30.52 8.51 -22.32
CA SER A 14 -29.72 9.73 -22.23
C SER A 14 -30.51 10.85 -21.58
N LEU A 15 -29.95 11.38 -20.50
CA LEU A 15 -30.42 12.53 -19.73
C LEU A 15 -29.28 13.54 -19.55
N ALA A 16 -28.33 13.59 -20.49
CA ALA A 16 -27.14 14.44 -20.41
C ALA A 16 -27.48 15.94 -20.34
N ASN A 17 -26.56 16.72 -19.77
CA ASN A 17 -26.60 18.18 -19.65
C ASN A 17 -27.92 18.75 -19.08
N SER A 18 -28.59 17.98 -18.22
CA SER A 18 -29.93 18.32 -17.73
C SER A 18 -29.93 18.68 -16.25
N ASN A 19 -30.92 19.45 -15.80
CA ASN A 19 -31.21 19.65 -14.38
C ASN A 19 -32.18 18.56 -13.92
N LEU A 20 -31.71 17.68 -13.04
CA LEU A 20 -32.41 16.46 -12.69
C LEU A 20 -32.75 16.45 -11.19
N GLN A 21 -33.94 15.95 -10.90
CA GLN A 21 -34.34 15.49 -9.56
C GLN A 21 -34.70 14.02 -9.71
N ILE A 22 -33.82 13.13 -9.26
CA ILE A 22 -33.93 11.69 -9.54
C ILE A 22 -34.07 10.89 -8.26
N ARG A 23 -35.07 10.03 -8.27
CA ARG A 23 -35.24 8.94 -7.31
C ARG A 23 -35.55 7.67 -8.06
N PHE A 24 -34.57 6.79 -8.18
CA PHE A 24 -34.71 5.47 -8.77
C PHE A 24 -34.61 4.42 -7.68
N ILE A 25 -35.62 3.57 -7.58
CA ILE A 25 -35.71 2.49 -6.60
C ILE A 25 -36.02 1.19 -7.34
N ARG A 26 -35.12 0.23 -7.23
CA ARG A 26 -35.20 -1.12 -7.82
C ARG A 26 -35.29 -1.13 -9.36
N CYS A 27 -34.72 -0.14 -10.03
CA CYS A 27 -34.71 -0.08 -11.49
C CYS A 27 -33.53 -0.88 -12.07
N THR A 28 -33.75 -1.58 -13.19
CA THR A 28 -32.69 -2.25 -13.96
C THR A 28 -32.51 -1.56 -15.29
N PHE A 29 -31.30 -1.11 -15.59
CA PHE A 29 -30.91 -0.53 -16.87
C PHE A 29 -30.03 -1.53 -17.61
N GLU A 30 -30.56 -2.12 -18.69
CA GLU A 30 -29.81 -3.04 -19.54
C GLU A 30 -29.01 -2.29 -20.61
N GLY A 31 -29.61 -1.24 -21.16
CA GLY A 31 -28.95 -0.31 -22.07
C GLY A 31 -27.98 0.65 -21.38
N GLU A 32 -27.32 1.48 -22.18
CA GLU A 32 -26.42 2.52 -21.69
C GLU A 32 -27.20 3.65 -21.02
N VAL A 33 -26.65 4.22 -19.95
CA VAL A 33 -27.26 5.34 -19.23
C VAL A 33 -26.29 6.53 -19.19
N ASP A 34 -26.67 7.63 -19.81
CA ASP A 34 -25.84 8.83 -19.88
C ASP A 34 -26.47 9.99 -19.12
N PHE A 35 -25.86 10.35 -17.99
CA PHE A 35 -26.16 11.55 -17.24
C PHE A 35 -25.10 12.64 -17.44
N SER A 36 -24.13 12.48 -18.34
CA SER A 36 -22.95 13.35 -18.41
C SER A 36 -23.29 14.84 -18.45
N GLY A 37 -22.52 15.64 -17.71
CA GLY A 37 -22.71 17.09 -17.58
C GLY A 37 -24.00 17.54 -16.85
N SER A 38 -24.81 16.61 -16.33
CA SER A 38 -26.07 16.95 -15.66
C SER A 38 -25.86 17.48 -14.24
N THR A 39 -26.83 18.26 -13.76
CA THR A 39 -26.87 18.75 -12.38
C THR A 39 -28.03 18.11 -11.63
N PHE A 40 -27.72 17.35 -10.58
CA PHE A 40 -28.69 16.74 -9.68
C PHE A 40 -29.01 17.70 -8.54
N THR A 41 -30.28 18.07 -8.39
CA THR A 41 -30.76 19.10 -7.46
C THR A 41 -31.89 18.57 -6.56
N GLY A 42 -32.37 19.41 -5.64
CA GLY A 42 -33.48 19.09 -4.74
C GLY A 42 -33.01 18.59 -3.36
N GLU A 43 -33.95 18.07 -2.58
CA GLU A 43 -33.64 17.58 -1.22
C GLU A 43 -32.81 16.30 -1.27
N SER A 44 -33.08 15.41 -2.21
CA SER A 44 -32.41 14.12 -2.31
C SER A 44 -32.27 13.64 -3.75
N THR A 45 -31.10 13.09 -4.09
CA THR A 45 -30.87 12.26 -5.28
C THR A 45 -30.62 10.83 -4.83
N MET A 46 -31.42 9.89 -5.31
CA MET A 46 -31.41 8.52 -4.78
C MET A 46 -31.36 7.49 -5.91
N PHE A 47 -30.42 6.56 -5.77
CA PHE A 47 -30.37 5.31 -6.50
C PHE A 47 -30.34 4.19 -5.45
N ILE A 48 -31.42 3.42 -5.37
CA ILE A 48 -31.59 2.40 -4.34
C ILE A 48 -31.89 1.08 -5.02
N GLU A 49 -31.06 0.05 -4.78
CA GLU A 49 -31.24 -1.28 -5.34
C GLU A 49 -31.32 -1.30 -6.89
N CYS A 50 -30.69 -0.31 -7.53
CA CYS A 50 -30.65 -0.20 -9.00
C CYS A 50 -29.53 -1.06 -9.59
N THR A 51 -29.79 -1.71 -10.72
CA THR A 51 -28.77 -2.46 -11.48
C THR A 51 -28.48 -1.75 -12.80
N PHE A 52 -27.22 -1.43 -13.06
CA PHE A 52 -26.74 -0.86 -14.32
C PHE A 52 -25.86 -1.89 -15.04
N LYS A 53 -26.40 -2.55 -16.07
CA LYS A 53 -25.67 -3.56 -16.84
C LYS A 53 -24.82 -2.96 -17.95
N GLY A 54 -25.34 -1.92 -18.61
CA GLY A 54 -24.65 -1.21 -19.67
C GLY A 54 -23.66 -0.17 -19.17
N TYR A 55 -23.01 0.53 -20.11
CA TYR A 55 -22.16 1.67 -19.81
C TYR A 55 -22.96 2.78 -19.10
N THR A 56 -22.43 3.32 -18.01
CA THR A 56 -23.10 4.37 -17.22
C THR A 56 -22.20 5.57 -17.01
N SER A 57 -22.60 6.74 -17.49
CA SER A 57 -21.81 7.97 -17.38
C SER A 57 -22.46 8.97 -16.43
N PHE A 58 -21.74 9.30 -15.37
CA PHE A 58 -21.91 10.49 -14.53
C PHE A 58 -20.77 11.50 -14.75
N GLY A 59 -20.07 11.41 -15.88
CA GLY A 59 -18.90 12.25 -16.17
C GLY A 59 -19.26 13.73 -16.15
N GLY A 60 -18.50 14.54 -15.40
CA GLY A 60 -18.73 15.98 -15.29
C GLY A 60 -20.05 16.38 -14.62
N CYS A 61 -20.77 15.44 -13.98
CA CYS A 61 -22.00 15.75 -13.27
C CYS A 61 -21.74 16.64 -12.05
N ARG A 62 -22.74 17.44 -11.67
CA ARG A 62 -22.77 18.15 -10.40
C ARG A 62 -23.88 17.59 -9.51
N PHE A 63 -23.54 17.11 -8.33
CA PHE A 63 -24.48 16.65 -7.31
C PHE A 63 -24.66 17.76 -6.26
N SER A 64 -25.67 18.59 -6.45
CA SER A 64 -26.03 19.73 -5.57
C SER A 64 -27.22 19.44 -4.64
N ALA A 65 -27.81 18.25 -4.71
CA ALA A 65 -28.86 17.84 -3.77
C ALA A 65 -28.26 17.70 -2.35
N ARG A 66 -29.05 18.00 -1.31
CA ARG A 66 -28.58 17.91 0.09
C ARG A 66 -28.08 16.51 0.48
N THR A 67 -28.66 15.48 -0.14
CA THR A 67 -28.19 14.10 0.04
C THR A 67 -28.21 13.36 -1.29
N THR A 68 -27.07 12.78 -1.65
CA THR A 68 -26.91 11.89 -2.79
C THR A 68 -26.60 10.48 -2.27
N LEU A 69 -27.49 9.52 -2.54
CA LEU A 69 -27.39 8.16 -2.03
C LEU A 69 -27.37 7.15 -3.18
N PHE A 70 -26.31 6.34 -3.23
CA PHE A 70 -26.21 5.14 -4.04
C PHE A 70 -26.19 3.94 -3.10
N SER A 71 -27.36 3.36 -2.81
CA SER A 71 -27.52 2.28 -1.84
C SER A 71 -27.87 0.97 -2.52
N LYS A 72 -27.07 -0.06 -2.27
CA LYS A 72 -27.20 -1.42 -2.83
C LYS A 72 -27.34 -1.43 -4.36
N CYS A 73 -26.75 -0.44 -5.04
CA CYS A 73 -26.68 -0.46 -6.50
C CYS A 73 -25.72 -1.56 -6.97
N ALA A 74 -25.87 -2.00 -8.21
CA ALA A 74 -24.91 -2.88 -8.88
C ALA A 74 -24.51 -2.27 -10.23
N PHE A 75 -23.33 -1.66 -10.29
CA PHE A 75 -22.73 -1.16 -11.52
C PHE A 75 -21.89 -2.28 -12.16
N LYS A 76 -22.48 -3.03 -13.10
CA LYS A 76 -21.86 -4.16 -13.78
C LYS A 76 -21.09 -3.76 -15.03
N GLY A 77 -21.63 -2.79 -15.76
CA GLY A 77 -20.95 -2.17 -16.89
C GLY A 77 -19.88 -1.17 -16.44
N GLN A 78 -19.13 -0.67 -17.42
CA GLN A 78 -18.18 0.41 -17.17
C GLN A 78 -18.93 1.66 -16.67
N THR A 79 -18.45 2.25 -15.58
CA THR A 79 -19.09 3.42 -14.95
C THR A 79 -18.12 4.58 -14.81
N ILE A 80 -18.55 5.79 -15.14
CA ILE A 80 -17.68 6.98 -15.14
C ILE A 80 -18.23 8.06 -14.23
N PHE A 81 -17.49 8.41 -13.17
CA PHE A 81 -17.69 9.59 -12.33
C PHE A 81 -16.62 10.66 -12.56
N ASN A 82 -15.81 10.53 -13.63
CA ASN A 82 -14.69 11.43 -13.88
C ASN A 82 -15.13 12.90 -13.90
N LYS A 83 -14.39 13.77 -13.20
CA LYS A 83 -14.66 15.21 -13.08
C LYS A 83 -16.03 15.54 -12.46
N ALA A 84 -16.69 14.57 -11.82
CA ALA A 84 -17.92 14.85 -11.07
C ALA A 84 -17.62 15.76 -9.88
N VAL A 85 -18.59 16.59 -9.53
CA VAL A 85 -18.54 17.51 -8.39
C VAL A 85 -19.64 17.13 -7.40
N PHE A 86 -19.25 16.84 -6.16
CA PHE A 86 -20.20 16.56 -5.07
C PHE A 86 -20.18 17.73 -4.09
N GLU A 87 -21.33 18.37 -3.89
CA GLU A 87 -21.43 19.63 -3.14
C GLU A 87 -22.00 19.49 -1.72
N ASP A 88 -22.55 18.31 -1.38
CA ASP A 88 -23.11 18.01 -0.07
C ASP A 88 -22.96 16.50 0.23
N THR A 89 -23.74 16.00 1.18
CA THR A 89 -23.66 14.65 1.72
C THR A 89 -23.81 13.59 0.63
N THR A 90 -22.80 12.75 0.47
CA THR A 90 -22.76 11.70 -0.55
C THR A 90 -22.40 10.36 0.07
N ILE A 91 -23.22 9.34 -0.15
CA ILE A 91 -23.03 8.01 0.42
C ILE A 91 -23.16 6.96 -0.68
N PHE A 92 -22.10 6.17 -0.85
CA PHE A 92 -22.12 4.92 -1.58
C PHE A 92 -22.16 3.79 -0.56
N GLU A 93 -23.24 3.02 -0.55
CA GLU A 93 -23.43 1.93 0.40
C GLU A 93 -23.73 0.63 -0.35
N GLY A 94 -22.89 -0.39 -0.18
CA GLY A 94 -23.13 -1.72 -0.70
C GLY A 94 -24.02 -2.56 0.22
N SER A 95 -24.34 -3.77 -0.24
CA SER A 95 -25.00 -4.76 0.61
C SER A 95 -24.03 -5.29 1.67
N ARG A 96 -24.55 -5.59 2.86
CA ARG A 96 -23.77 -6.21 3.95
C ARG A 96 -23.56 -7.71 3.77
N ASP A 97 -24.36 -8.32 2.89
CA ASP A 97 -24.34 -9.76 2.69
C ASP A 97 -23.18 -10.15 1.76
N SER A 98 -22.37 -11.11 2.19
CA SER A 98 -21.17 -11.61 1.51
C SER A 98 -21.41 -12.22 0.12
N LEU A 99 -22.66 -12.24 -0.37
CA LEU A 99 -23.11 -12.94 -1.57
C LEU A 99 -23.99 -12.11 -2.52
N GLY A 100 -24.26 -10.82 -2.26
CA GLY A 100 -25.13 -10.08 -3.18
C GLY A 100 -25.14 -8.58 -2.99
N GLY A 101 -24.44 -7.88 -3.88
CA GLY A 101 -24.58 -6.43 -4.10
C GLY A 101 -23.27 -5.67 -3.96
N LEU A 102 -22.27 -5.99 -4.81
CA LEU A 102 -21.12 -5.12 -5.00
C LEU A 102 -21.60 -3.84 -5.68
N VAL A 103 -21.30 -2.68 -5.08
CA VAL A 103 -21.62 -1.39 -5.74
C VAL A 103 -20.94 -1.31 -7.09
N PHE A 104 -19.65 -1.63 -7.15
CA PHE A 104 -18.86 -1.63 -8.38
C PHE A 104 -18.41 -3.07 -8.71
N GLU A 105 -18.97 -3.64 -9.78
CA GLU A 105 -18.53 -4.92 -10.37
C GLU A 105 -17.72 -4.69 -11.66
N GLY A 106 -18.11 -3.66 -12.42
CA GLY A 106 -17.43 -3.16 -13.61
C GLY A 106 -16.30 -2.18 -13.31
N GLU A 107 -15.54 -1.84 -14.34
CA GLU A 107 -14.51 -0.80 -14.23
C GLU A 107 -15.14 0.56 -13.96
N THR A 108 -14.70 1.21 -12.89
CA THR A 108 -15.28 2.48 -12.45
C THR A 108 -14.23 3.57 -12.33
N GLY A 109 -14.43 4.67 -13.06
CA GLY A 109 -13.54 5.83 -13.02
C GLY A 109 -14.01 6.90 -12.03
N PHE A 110 -13.28 7.12 -10.94
CA PHE A 110 -13.40 8.28 -10.06
C PHE A 110 -12.17 9.18 -10.23
N LYS A 111 -11.94 9.69 -11.45
CA LYS A 111 -10.78 10.53 -11.75
C LYS A 111 -11.11 12.01 -11.63
N TYR A 112 -10.27 12.79 -10.96
CA TYR A 112 -10.44 14.25 -10.81
C TYR A 112 -11.78 14.65 -10.20
N VAL A 113 -12.31 13.83 -9.30
CA VAL A 113 -13.56 14.13 -8.59
C VAL A 113 -13.30 15.23 -7.58
N THR A 114 -14.17 16.24 -7.57
CA THR A 114 -14.07 17.37 -6.66
C THR A 114 -15.16 17.27 -5.60
N ILE A 115 -14.76 17.37 -4.34
CA ILE A 115 -15.67 17.37 -3.20
C ILE A 115 -15.66 18.79 -2.63
N ARG A 116 -16.80 19.48 -2.69
CA ARG A 116 -16.93 20.87 -2.23
C ARG A 116 -17.92 20.91 -1.07
N LYS A 117 -17.53 21.44 0.09
CA LYS A 117 -18.45 21.63 1.24
C LYS A 117 -19.20 20.36 1.69
N ALA A 118 -18.72 19.17 1.33
CA ALA A 118 -19.40 17.95 1.74
C ALA A 118 -19.30 17.82 3.25
N ARG A 119 -20.45 17.82 3.92
CA ARG A 119 -20.51 17.49 5.36
C ARG A 119 -20.00 16.08 5.61
N GLU A 120 -20.28 15.19 4.66
CA GLU A 120 -20.01 13.77 4.79
C GLU A 120 -19.93 13.13 3.38
N PHE A 121 -18.78 12.54 3.03
CA PHE A 121 -18.63 11.72 1.83
C PHE A 121 -18.14 10.33 2.24
N GLN A 122 -18.94 9.28 1.98
CA GLN A 122 -18.64 7.94 2.49
C GLN A 122 -18.79 6.83 1.46
N PHE A 123 -17.90 5.85 1.58
CA PHE A 123 -18.02 4.53 0.97
C PHE A 123 -18.19 3.50 2.09
N LYS A 124 -19.32 2.79 2.10
CA LYS A 124 -19.67 1.76 3.08
C LYS A 124 -19.88 0.42 2.38
N HIS A 125 -19.18 -0.62 2.80
CA HIS A 125 -19.34 -1.96 2.22
C HIS A 125 -19.14 -1.96 0.68
N VAL A 126 -18.16 -1.19 0.21
CA VAL A 126 -17.86 -1.02 -1.22
C VAL A 126 -16.55 -1.72 -1.57
N THR A 127 -16.47 -2.24 -2.79
CA THR A 127 -15.27 -2.89 -3.32
C THR A 127 -14.57 -1.98 -4.33
N PHE A 128 -13.26 -1.80 -4.18
CA PHE A 128 -12.40 -0.95 -5.00
C PHE A 128 -11.50 -1.75 -5.94
N GLU A 129 -11.86 -3.00 -6.25
CA GLU A 129 -11.05 -3.89 -7.09
C GLU A 129 -10.77 -3.35 -8.49
N LYS A 130 -11.75 -2.64 -9.07
CA LYS A 130 -11.66 -2.04 -10.42
C LYS A 130 -12.00 -0.55 -10.41
N VAL A 131 -11.68 0.14 -9.32
CA VAL A 131 -11.99 1.56 -9.14
C VAL A 131 -10.72 2.39 -9.27
N GLU A 132 -10.71 3.30 -10.24
CA GLU A 132 -9.65 4.29 -10.44
C GLU A 132 -9.93 5.53 -9.60
N LEU A 133 -8.93 6.06 -8.88
CA LEU A 133 -9.08 7.20 -7.96
C LEU A 133 -8.15 8.38 -8.28
N ARG A 134 -7.52 8.37 -9.46
CA ARG A 134 -6.46 9.33 -9.82
C ARG A 134 -6.94 10.78 -9.79
N GLY A 135 -6.16 11.64 -9.14
CA GLY A 135 -6.42 13.09 -9.10
C GLY A 135 -7.65 13.50 -8.31
N THR A 136 -8.26 12.59 -7.56
CA THR A 136 -9.33 12.87 -6.59
C THR A 136 -8.71 13.04 -5.22
N ASP A 137 -9.19 14.03 -4.44
CA ASP A 137 -8.75 14.22 -3.05
C ASP A 137 -9.37 13.13 -2.16
N LEU A 138 -8.51 12.29 -1.59
CA LEU A 138 -8.92 11.15 -0.75
C LEU A 138 -8.78 11.44 0.76
N SER A 139 -8.33 12.64 1.13
CA SER A 139 -7.96 12.97 2.50
C SER A 139 -9.16 13.05 3.45
N GLU A 140 -10.31 13.54 2.98
CA GLU A 140 -11.52 13.74 3.79
C GLU A 140 -12.60 12.65 3.60
N LEU A 141 -12.34 11.65 2.74
CA LEU A 141 -13.29 10.58 2.45
C LEU A 141 -13.39 9.57 3.59
N ARG A 142 -14.60 9.13 3.95
CA ARG A 142 -14.74 8.06 4.95
C ARG A 142 -14.93 6.70 4.28
N PHE A 143 -14.01 5.78 4.56
CA PHE A 143 -14.09 4.39 4.11
C PHE A 143 -14.51 3.50 5.29
N VAL A 144 -15.63 2.78 5.15
CA VAL A 144 -16.16 1.88 6.17
C VAL A 144 -16.35 0.50 5.55
N ALA A 145 -15.62 -0.51 6.05
CA ALA A 145 -15.66 -1.88 5.54
C ALA A 145 -15.48 -1.95 4.01
N VAL A 146 -14.47 -1.23 3.51
CA VAL A 146 -14.13 -1.18 2.09
C VAL A 146 -13.13 -2.29 1.75
N HIS A 147 -13.38 -3.00 0.66
CA HIS A 147 -12.47 -4.02 0.14
C HIS A 147 -11.55 -3.43 -0.91
N TRP A 148 -10.25 -3.57 -0.72
CA TRP A 148 -9.22 -3.10 -1.64
C TRP A 148 -8.57 -4.28 -2.38
N PRO A 149 -8.07 -4.09 -3.61
CA PRO A 149 -7.33 -5.16 -4.27
C PRO A 149 -6.04 -5.46 -3.51
N HIS A 150 -5.73 -6.75 -3.38
CA HIS A 150 -4.51 -7.24 -2.74
C HIS A 150 -3.53 -7.76 -3.78
N LYS A 151 -2.24 -7.47 -3.58
CA LYS A 151 -1.17 -8.00 -4.43
C LYS A 151 -0.18 -8.78 -3.59
N ARG A 152 0.05 -10.03 -4.01
CA ARG A 152 1.02 -10.92 -3.38
C ARG A 152 2.42 -10.33 -3.46
N SER A 153 3.05 -10.21 -2.31
CA SER A 153 4.44 -9.76 -2.21
C SER A 153 5.38 -10.95 -2.44
N LYS A 154 6.41 -10.77 -3.28
CA LYS A 154 7.47 -11.78 -3.45
C LYS A 154 8.40 -11.86 -2.22
N PHE A 155 8.41 -10.84 -1.37
CA PHE A 155 9.38 -10.67 -0.28
C PHE A 155 8.73 -10.53 1.10
N SER A 156 7.41 -10.43 1.19
CA SER A 156 6.67 -10.39 2.44
C SER A 156 5.70 -11.56 2.48
N PHE A 157 5.54 -12.18 3.65
CA PHE A 157 4.56 -13.24 3.89
C PHE A 157 3.11 -12.76 3.90
N ARG A 158 2.87 -11.45 3.74
CA ARG A 158 1.54 -10.84 3.73
C ARG A 158 1.26 -10.20 2.37
N ASP A 159 0.01 -10.37 1.92
CA ASP A 159 -0.52 -9.66 0.76
C ASP A 159 -0.80 -8.21 1.14
N ASN A 160 -0.25 -7.28 0.37
CA ASN A 160 -0.36 -5.86 0.66
C ASN A 160 -1.41 -5.25 -0.26
N ILE A 161 -2.22 -4.34 0.31
CA ILE A 161 -3.19 -3.53 -0.43
C ILE A 161 -2.49 -2.79 -1.58
N VAL A 162 -3.19 -2.68 -2.70
CA VAL A 162 -2.81 -1.96 -3.92
C VAL A 162 -4.02 -1.20 -4.43
N LEU A 163 -3.79 -0.07 -5.10
CA LEU A 163 -4.83 0.61 -5.86
C LEU A 163 -4.94 0.03 -7.27
N TYR A 164 -6.15 -0.06 -7.81
CA TYR A 164 -6.38 -0.52 -9.18
C TYR A 164 -5.55 0.28 -10.20
N ASP A 165 -5.41 1.58 -9.96
CA ASP A 165 -4.56 2.49 -10.74
C ASP A 165 -3.12 1.99 -10.91
N GLN A 166 -2.54 1.39 -9.86
CA GLN A 166 -1.19 0.83 -9.94
C GLN A 166 -1.17 -0.43 -10.82
N LEU A 167 -2.20 -1.27 -10.74
CA LEU A 167 -2.29 -2.48 -11.57
C LEU A 167 -2.41 -2.10 -13.06
N LEU A 168 -3.10 -1.00 -13.37
CA LEU A 168 -3.17 -0.44 -14.72
C LEU A 168 -1.79 0.07 -15.18
N LEU A 169 -1.09 0.87 -14.36
CA LEU A 169 0.26 1.35 -14.69
C LEU A 169 1.25 0.21 -14.94
N GLU A 170 1.16 -0.87 -14.15
CA GLU A 170 2.00 -2.04 -14.33
C GLU A 170 1.71 -2.79 -15.64
N ARG A 171 0.46 -2.76 -16.12
CA ARG A 171 0.07 -3.33 -17.42
C ARG A 171 0.58 -2.46 -18.59
N GLU A 172 0.55 -1.15 -18.43
CA GLU A 172 1.05 -0.18 -19.43
C GLU A 172 2.59 -0.18 -19.55
N GLY A 173 3.28 -0.61 -18.49
CA GLY A 173 4.72 -0.86 -18.50
C GLY A 173 5.54 0.41 -18.70
N THR A 174 6.41 0.44 -19.72
CA THR A 174 7.32 1.57 -19.98
C THR A 174 6.64 2.77 -20.64
N ASN A 175 5.40 2.62 -21.10
CA ASN A 175 4.68 3.66 -21.82
C ASN A 175 3.91 4.61 -20.89
N ALA A 176 3.88 4.31 -19.58
CA ALA A 176 3.14 5.09 -18.60
C ALA A 176 3.74 6.51 -18.43
N PRO A 177 2.92 7.57 -18.44
CA PRO A 177 3.39 8.94 -18.24
C PRO A 177 3.97 9.13 -16.83
N PRO A 178 5.09 9.87 -16.67
CA PRO A 178 5.64 10.22 -15.35
C PRO A 178 4.62 10.86 -14.40
N GLN A 179 3.73 11.70 -14.93
CA GLN A 179 2.70 12.41 -14.17
C GLN A 179 1.72 11.46 -13.45
N GLU A 180 1.48 10.27 -14.01
CA GLU A 180 0.57 9.30 -13.38
C GLU A 180 1.18 8.69 -12.12
N PHE A 181 2.51 8.58 -12.05
CA PHE A 181 3.20 8.15 -10.83
C PHE A 181 3.08 9.19 -9.72
N ASP A 182 3.15 10.48 -10.05
CA ASP A 182 2.96 11.58 -9.08
C ASP A 182 1.54 11.57 -8.50
N LEU A 183 0.54 11.39 -9.36
CA LEU A 183 -0.86 11.29 -8.95
C LEU A 183 -1.09 10.06 -8.07
N LEU A 184 -0.54 8.91 -8.43
CA LEU A 184 -0.67 7.69 -7.64
C LEU A 184 0.04 7.80 -6.28
N GLN A 185 1.22 8.42 -6.24
CA GLN A 185 1.92 8.69 -4.99
C GLN A 185 1.09 9.60 -4.08
N THR A 186 0.49 10.64 -4.65
CA THR A 186 -0.39 11.57 -3.93
C THR A 186 -1.60 10.84 -3.35
N ALA A 187 -2.26 9.98 -4.14
CA ALA A 187 -3.38 9.17 -3.69
C ALA A 187 -3.00 8.24 -2.52
N TYR A 188 -1.84 7.57 -2.59
CA TYR A 188 -1.37 6.72 -1.47
C TYR A 188 -1.09 7.54 -0.20
N ARG A 189 -0.51 8.72 -0.33
CA ARG A 189 -0.21 9.61 0.80
C ARG A 189 -1.50 10.09 1.48
N GLU A 190 -2.50 10.48 0.69
CA GLU A 190 -3.80 10.92 1.20
C GLU A 190 -4.57 9.79 1.88
N LEU A 191 -4.61 8.61 1.27
CA LEU A 191 -5.23 7.43 1.89
C LEU A 191 -4.55 7.04 3.19
N LYS A 192 -3.22 7.04 3.23
CA LYS A 192 -2.48 6.82 4.47
C LYS A 192 -2.91 7.81 5.55
N GLN A 193 -2.89 9.12 5.26
CA GLN A 193 -3.27 10.15 6.21
C GLN A 193 -4.72 9.99 6.68
N ASN A 194 -5.63 9.66 5.77
CA ASN A 194 -7.03 9.41 6.09
C ASN A 194 -7.20 8.24 7.06
N TYR A 195 -6.57 7.09 6.78
CA TYR A 195 -6.69 5.90 7.63
C TYR A 195 -5.98 6.09 8.99
N ASP A 196 -4.84 6.79 9.02
CA ASP A 196 -4.14 7.15 10.27
C ASP A 196 -5.02 8.06 11.15
N ASN A 197 -5.65 9.09 10.56
CA ASN A 197 -6.57 9.98 11.27
C ASN A 197 -7.77 9.22 11.87
N ASN A 198 -8.27 8.22 11.14
CA ASN A 198 -9.38 7.36 11.57
C ASN A 198 -8.93 6.19 12.47
N ARG A 199 -7.65 6.13 12.89
CA ARG A 199 -7.06 5.08 13.75
C ARG A 199 -7.11 3.67 13.16
N PHE A 200 -7.22 3.54 11.85
CA PHE A 200 -7.14 2.26 11.14
C PHE A 200 -5.70 1.98 10.67
N PHE A 201 -4.83 1.64 11.62
CA PHE A 201 -3.39 1.48 11.36
C PHE A 201 -3.02 0.29 10.46
N GLY A 202 -3.90 -0.71 10.34
CA GLY A 202 -3.66 -1.88 9.50
C GLY A 202 -3.49 -1.50 8.02
N PRO A 203 -4.54 -0.98 7.37
CA PRO A 203 -4.47 -0.51 5.99
C PRO A 203 -3.52 0.69 5.80
N ALA A 204 -3.42 1.60 6.77
CA ALA A 204 -2.53 2.76 6.68
C ALA A 204 -1.06 2.37 6.45
N ASP A 205 -0.59 1.31 7.11
CA ASP A 205 0.77 0.79 6.93
C ASP A 205 0.97 0.18 5.54
N ASP A 206 -0.05 -0.47 4.99
CA ASP A 206 0.00 -1.03 3.65
C ASP A 206 0.05 0.10 2.59
N PHE A 207 -0.70 1.19 2.78
CA PHE A 207 -0.64 2.39 1.92
C PHE A 207 0.71 3.11 2.03
N TYR A 208 1.25 3.27 3.24
CA TYR A 208 2.59 3.84 3.45
C TYR A 208 3.68 3.01 2.76
N PHE A 209 3.59 1.68 2.81
CA PHE A 209 4.51 0.80 2.09
C PHE A 209 4.46 1.07 0.58
N ARG A 210 3.26 1.27 0.02
CA ARG A 210 3.09 1.56 -1.42
C ARG A 210 3.56 2.96 -1.80
N GLU A 211 3.31 3.97 -0.97
CA GLU A 211 3.86 5.32 -1.12
C GLU A 211 5.40 5.27 -1.29
N MET A 212 6.08 4.52 -0.41
CA MET A 212 7.54 4.35 -0.46
C MET A 212 8.01 3.55 -1.67
N GLU A 213 7.23 2.57 -2.13
CA GLU A 213 7.51 1.86 -3.38
C GLU A 213 7.34 2.78 -4.59
N MET A 214 6.38 3.70 -4.60
CA MET A 214 6.21 4.69 -5.69
C MET A 214 7.40 5.64 -5.73
N LEU A 215 7.85 6.17 -4.59
CA LEU A 215 9.08 6.99 -4.49
C LEU A 215 10.35 6.24 -4.94
N ARG A 216 10.39 4.92 -4.76
CA ARG A 216 11.52 4.08 -5.20
C ARG A 216 11.46 3.75 -6.69
N CYS A 217 10.26 3.55 -7.23
CA CYS A 217 10.04 3.17 -8.63
C CYS A 217 9.81 4.36 -9.56
N TYR A 218 9.67 5.58 -9.01
CA TYR A 218 9.58 6.86 -9.69
C TYR A 218 10.57 6.92 -10.86
N PRO A 219 10.16 7.42 -12.05
CA PRO A 219 10.88 7.21 -13.30
C PRO A 219 12.36 7.60 -13.17
N GLY A 220 13.17 6.56 -13.11
CA GLY A 220 14.59 6.59 -12.89
C GLY A 220 15.18 5.27 -13.36
N SER A 221 16.43 5.31 -13.81
CA SER A 221 17.15 4.13 -14.31
C SER A 221 17.03 2.93 -13.37
N LEU A 222 17.08 1.70 -13.91
CA LEU A 222 17.17 0.47 -13.12
C LEU A 222 18.29 0.56 -12.06
N ARG A 223 19.37 1.29 -12.35
CA ARG A 223 20.47 1.53 -11.41
C ARG A 223 20.03 2.30 -10.16
N THR A 224 19.30 3.41 -10.30
CA THR A 224 18.80 4.19 -9.14
C THR A 224 17.74 3.40 -8.35
N ARG A 225 17.03 2.48 -9.00
CA ARG A 225 16.05 1.59 -8.35
C ARG A 225 16.68 0.57 -7.39
N TYR A 226 17.88 0.06 -7.69
CA TYR A 226 18.55 -0.99 -6.91
C TYR A 226 19.75 -0.49 -6.07
N LEU A 227 20.37 0.63 -6.41
CA LEU A 227 21.48 1.25 -5.65
C LEU A 227 21.07 2.41 -4.75
N SER A 228 19.78 2.68 -4.57
CA SER A 228 19.31 3.75 -3.68
C SER A 228 19.27 3.33 -2.21
N TRP A 229 19.49 4.29 -1.31
CA TRP A 229 19.32 4.11 0.15
C TRP A 229 17.92 3.57 0.50
N ARG A 230 16.90 3.95 -0.28
CA ARG A 230 15.53 3.44 -0.15
C ARG A 230 15.41 1.95 -0.42
N PHE A 231 16.20 1.39 -1.34
CA PHE A 231 16.25 -0.06 -1.59
C PHE A 231 16.86 -0.81 -0.41
N LEU A 232 17.96 -0.29 0.16
CA LEU A 232 18.56 -0.86 1.36
C LEU A 232 17.58 -0.79 2.54
N TYR A 233 16.94 0.35 2.76
CA TYR A 233 15.96 0.52 3.83
C TYR A 233 14.77 -0.46 3.70
N ARG A 234 14.29 -0.70 2.48
CA ARG A 234 13.29 -1.73 2.16
C ARG A 234 13.77 -3.14 2.49
N ARG A 235 15.00 -3.50 2.11
CA ARG A 235 15.58 -4.83 2.35
C ARG A 235 15.79 -5.08 3.84
N VAL A 236 16.35 -4.11 4.53
CA VAL A 236 16.73 -4.22 5.94
C VAL A 236 15.51 -4.28 6.86
N SER A 237 14.52 -3.43 6.63
CA SER A 237 13.43 -3.23 7.61
C SER A 237 12.03 -3.25 7.02
N GLY A 238 11.91 -3.37 5.69
CA GLY A 238 10.63 -3.20 5.02
C GLY A 238 10.04 -1.81 5.22
N TYR A 239 10.88 -0.78 5.16
CA TYR A 239 10.53 0.60 5.49
C TYR A 239 10.13 0.83 6.96
N GLY A 240 10.66 0.02 7.87
CA GLY A 240 10.38 0.09 9.31
C GLY A 240 9.04 -0.52 9.72
N LEU A 241 8.40 -1.28 8.83
CA LEU A 241 7.09 -1.91 9.08
C LEU A 241 7.20 -3.37 9.54
N TYR A 242 8.18 -4.11 9.02
CA TYR A 242 8.26 -5.55 9.24
C TYR A 242 9.41 -5.91 10.20
N TRP A 243 9.05 -6.29 11.42
CA TRP A 243 10.01 -6.67 12.45
C TRP A 243 10.85 -7.90 12.06
N LEU A 244 10.27 -8.85 11.33
CA LEU A 244 10.99 -10.03 10.82
C LEU A 244 12.15 -9.64 9.91
N ASN A 245 11.98 -8.63 9.05
CA ASN A 245 13.06 -8.17 8.17
C ASN A 245 14.21 -7.58 8.99
N GLY A 246 13.88 -6.78 10.02
CA GLY A 246 14.86 -6.22 10.93
C GLY A 246 15.64 -7.31 11.68
N LEU A 247 14.94 -8.33 12.20
CA LEU A 247 15.54 -9.47 12.89
C LEU A 247 16.43 -10.29 11.95
N LEU A 248 15.95 -10.61 10.74
CA LEU A 248 16.73 -11.30 9.73
C LEU A 248 17.99 -10.51 9.35
N SER A 249 17.87 -9.19 9.19
CA SER A 249 19.01 -8.33 8.88
C SER A 249 20.02 -8.29 10.01
N LEU A 250 19.56 -8.25 11.27
CA LEU A 250 20.41 -8.35 12.46
C LEU A 250 21.16 -9.69 12.48
N THR A 251 20.47 -10.80 12.28
CA THR A 251 21.11 -12.14 12.23
C THR A 251 22.11 -12.24 11.09
N PHE A 252 21.78 -11.70 9.92
CA PHE A 252 22.65 -11.71 8.75
C PHE A 252 23.92 -10.87 8.95
N THR A 253 23.80 -9.71 9.62
CA THR A 253 24.96 -8.90 10.01
C THR A 253 25.89 -9.68 10.91
N ILE A 254 25.39 -10.28 11.99
CA ILE A 254 26.24 -11.08 12.90
C ILE A 254 26.94 -12.21 12.14
N LEU A 255 26.23 -12.91 11.25
CA LEU A 255 26.80 -14.01 10.47
C LEU A 255 27.88 -13.55 9.48
N ILE A 256 27.65 -12.44 8.76
CA ILE A 256 28.63 -11.87 7.82
C ILE A 256 29.85 -11.36 8.56
N PHE A 257 29.66 -10.59 9.63
CA PHE A 257 30.78 -10.02 10.36
C PHE A 257 31.58 -11.10 11.07
N SER A 258 30.94 -12.17 11.57
CA SER A 258 31.66 -13.36 12.03
C SER A 258 32.51 -13.99 10.91
N ALA A 259 32.03 -13.99 9.66
CA ALA A 259 32.83 -14.48 8.53
C ALA A 259 33.98 -13.51 8.19
N LEU A 260 33.79 -12.20 8.30
CA LEU A 260 34.85 -11.22 8.11
C LEU A 260 35.92 -11.33 9.18
N ILE A 261 35.52 -11.50 10.45
CA ILE A 261 36.43 -11.67 11.59
C ILE A 261 37.27 -12.95 11.42
N LEU A 262 36.69 -14.01 10.86
CA LEU A 262 37.42 -15.23 10.52
C LEU A 262 38.66 -14.94 9.64
N PHE A 263 38.56 -13.98 8.72
CA PHE A 263 39.66 -13.60 7.82
C PHE A 263 40.58 -12.50 8.36
N THR A 264 40.16 -11.71 9.36
CA THR A 264 41.04 -10.72 10.02
C THR A 264 41.75 -11.23 11.26
N GLY A 265 41.33 -12.39 11.74
CA GLY A 265 42.02 -13.21 12.71
C GLY A 265 41.78 -12.85 14.18
N LEU A 266 41.93 -13.87 15.02
CA LEU A 266 41.95 -13.80 16.47
C LEU A 266 43.30 -14.32 16.96
N ASP A 267 43.95 -13.61 17.89
CA ASP A 267 45.22 -14.04 18.46
C ASP A 267 45.01 -15.17 19.48
N LYS A 268 43.83 -15.19 20.14
CA LYS A 268 43.37 -16.27 21.02
C LYS A 268 41.88 -16.50 20.77
N PRO A 269 41.44 -17.74 20.46
CA PRO A 269 42.27 -18.82 19.92
C PRO A 269 42.97 -18.39 18.63
N GLN A 270 44.15 -18.96 18.33
CA GLN A 270 44.97 -18.56 17.17
C GLN A 270 44.29 -18.99 15.86
N ILE A 271 43.51 -18.07 15.30
CA ILE A 271 42.78 -18.24 14.05
C ILE A 271 43.28 -17.14 13.14
N ASP A 272 44.10 -17.49 12.15
CA ASP A 272 44.60 -16.57 11.13
C ASP A 272 44.65 -17.31 9.80
N TYR A 273 43.95 -16.77 8.80
CA TYR A 273 43.79 -17.37 7.50
C TYR A 273 44.38 -16.48 6.42
N ASP A 274 45.59 -16.83 5.98
CA ASP A 274 46.22 -16.19 4.84
C ASP A 274 45.70 -16.80 3.53
N LEU A 275 44.71 -16.13 2.93
CA LEU A 275 44.06 -16.52 1.66
C LEU A 275 45.04 -16.70 0.50
N ALA A 276 46.26 -16.15 0.59
CA ALA A 276 47.28 -16.26 -0.44
C ALA A 276 48.11 -17.55 -0.37
N ARG A 277 48.15 -18.24 0.79
CA ARG A 277 49.14 -19.31 1.04
C ARG A 277 48.54 -20.71 1.16
N SER A 278 47.32 -20.85 1.68
CA SER A 278 46.70 -22.18 1.83
C SER A 278 45.20 -22.10 2.07
N PHE A 279 44.41 -22.89 1.32
CA PHE A 279 42.99 -23.08 1.61
C PHE A 279 42.81 -24.14 2.70
N PRO A 280 42.18 -23.81 3.85
CA PRO A 280 41.93 -24.78 4.91
C PRO A 280 40.83 -25.78 4.52
N SER A 281 40.75 -26.90 5.23
CA SER A 281 39.66 -27.86 5.05
C SER A 281 38.32 -27.25 5.49
N LEU A 282 37.23 -27.60 4.79
CA LEU A 282 35.87 -27.09 5.08
C LEU A 282 35.43 -27.36 6.52
N LEU A 283 35.81 -28.51 7.10
CA LEU A 283 35.50 -28.85 8.48
C LEU A 283 36.20 -27.91 9.48
N ARG A 284 37.46 -27.55 9.23
CA ARG A 284 38.20 -26.62 10.10
C ARG A 284 37.61 -25.21 10.02
N LEU A 285 37.30 -24.75 8.81
CA LEU A 285 36.62 -23.47 8.60
C LEU A 285 35.29 -23.41 9.36
N PHE A 286 34.52 -24.51 9.38
CA PHE A 286 33.26 -24.56 10.10
C PHE A 286 33.45 -24.42 11.62
N PHE A 287 34.36 -25.19 12.24
CA PHE A 287 34.59 -25.09 13.68
C PHE A 287 35.17 -23.74 14.09
N ASP A 288 36.13 -23.21 13.32
CA ASP A 288 36.72 -21.90 13.59
C ASP A 288 35.69 -20.78 13.41
N TYR A 289 34.79 -20.89 12.41
CA TYR A 289 33.66 -19.98 12.26
C TYR A 289 32.71 -20.03 13.45
N VAL A 290 32.41 -21.21 14.00
CA VAL A 290 31.56 -21.35 15.19
C VAL A 290 32.20 -20.69 16.41
N GLU A 291 33.52 -20.81 16.59
CA GLU A 291 34.24 -20.11 17.67
C GLU A 291 34.23 -18.58 17.49
N VAL A 292 34.44 -18.10 16.26
CA VAL A 292 34.33 -16.67 15.95
C VAL A 292 32.91 -16.15 16.15
N LEU A 293 31.89 -16.94 15.78
CA LEU A 293 30.49 -16.59 15.99
C LEU A 293 30.16 -16.49 17.49
N LYS A 294 30.68 -17.40 18.32
CA LYS A 294 30.56 -17.31 19.80
C LYS A 294 31.21 -16.03 20.31
N TYR A 295 32.44 -15.74 19.86
CA TYR A 295 33.14 -14.52 20.22
C TYR A 295 32.31 -13.27 19.86
N ASN A 296 31.79 -13.20 18.63
CA ASN A 296 31.01 -12.05 18.16
C ASN A 296 29.70 -11.87 18.96
N LEU A 297 28.97 -12.96 19.22
CA LEU A 297 27.78 -12.91 20.07
C LEU A 297 28.11 -12.43 21.50
N LEU A 298 29.19 -12.93 22.08
CA LEU A 298 29.61 -12.56 23.43
C LEU A 298 30.18 -11.14 23.49
N SER A 299 30.88 -10.66 22.48
CA SER A 299 31.50 -9.32 22.49
C SER A 299 30.49 -8.19 22.56
N THR A 300 29.22 -8.45 22.24
CA THR A 300 28.12 -7.50 22.49
C THR A 300 27.81 -7.29 23.97
N LEU A 301 28.26 -8.19 24.86
CA LEU A 301 28.10 -8.11 26.31
C LEU A 301 29.39 -7.59 26.96
N PRO A 302 29.35 -6.51 27.75
CA PRO A 302 30.53 -5.98 28.43
C PRO A 302 30.88 -6.89 29.62
N SER A 303 31.70 -7.92 29.41
CA SER A 303 32.21 -8.77 30.48
C SER A 303 33.73 -8.92 30.43
N LYS A 304 34.37 -8.83 31.61
CA LYS A 304 35.83 -8.99 31.76
C LYS A 304 36.29 -10.41 31.40
N GLU A 305 35.42 -11.40 31.54
CA GLU A 305 35.70 -12.81 31.28
C GLU A 305 35.98 -13.10 29.79
N ILE A 306 35.34 -12.34 28.88
CA ILE A 306 35.57 -12.50 27.43
C ILE A 306 37.01 -12.12 27.05
N SER A 307 37.57 -11.08 27.66
CA SER A 307 38.94 -10.65 27.38
C SER A 307 40.01 -11.65 27.83
N ALA A 308 39.64 -12.58 28.73
CA ALA A 308 40.49 -13.69 29.14
C ALA A 308 40.45 -14.86 28.14
N LEU A 309 39.31 -15.07 27.47
CA LEU A 309 39.09 -16.17 26.53
C LEU A 309 39.50 -15.80 25.09
N TYR A 310 39.29 -14.55 24.69
CA TYR A 310 39.48 -14.07 23.33
C TYR A 310 40.34 -12.81 23.27
N SER A 311 41.35 -12.81 22.40
CA SER A 311 42.15 -11.61 22.13
C SER A 311 42.08 -11.25 20.64
N PRO A 312 41.35 -10.19 20.27
CA PRO A 312 41.18 -9.79 18.87
C PRO A 312 42.37 -9.00 18.35
N SER A 313 42.71 -9.27 17.08
CA SER A 313 43.68 -8.50 16.31
C SER A 313 43.22 -7.05 16.13
N ILE A 314 44.14 -6.15 15.77
CA ILE A 314 43.82 -4.73 15.50
C ILE A 314 42.78 -4.61 14.37
N CYS A 315 42.94 -5.41 13.31
CA CYS A 315 42.01 -5.44 12.17
C CYS A 315 40.60 -5.88 12.61
N THR A 316 40.51 -6.91 13.45
CA THR A 316 39.23 -7.37 14.03
C THR A 316 38.57 -6.28 14.86
N ARG A 317 39.33 -5.51 15.66
CA ARG A 317 38.76 -4.37 16.42
C ARG A 317 38.20 -3.28 15.51
N LEU A 318 38.83 -3.00 14.37
CA LEU A 318 38.34 -2.03 13.40
C LEU A 318 37.04 -2.49 12.73
N ILE A 319 36.87 -3.79 12.48
CA ILE A 319 35.66 -4.38 11.90
C ILE A 319 34.48 -4.36 12.88
N LEU A 320 34.74 -4.53 14.18
CA LEU A 320 33.70 -4.48 15.21
C LEU A 320 33.01 -3.11 15.32
N ILE A 321 33.70 -2.01 14.99
CA ILE A 321 33.13 -0.65 15.06
C ILE A 321 31.88 -0.50 14.17
N PRO A 322 31.93 -0.72 12.84
CA PRO A 322 30.75 -0.65 11.99
C PRO A 322 29.73 -1.72 12.32
N GLU A 323 30.14 -2.89 12.82
CA GLU A 323 29.21 -3.93 13.28
C GLU A 323 28.32 -3.43 14.42
N TYR A 324 28.90 -2.85 15.47
CA TYR A 324 28.12 -2.33 16.60
C TYR A 324 27.13 -1.23 16.17
N ILE A 325 27.54 -0.36 15.23
CA ILE A 325 26.65 0.66 14.66
C ILE A 325 25.47 0.00 13.92
N LEU A 326 25.73 -1.04 13.12
CA LEU A 326 24.69 -1.76 12.38
C LEU A 326 23.76 -2.55 13.31
N ILE A 327 24.29 -3.22 14.33
CA ILE A 327 23.48 -3.93 15.33
C ILE A 327 22.57 -2.95 16.07
N ALA A 328 23.08 -1.78 16.48
CA ALA A 328 22.28 -0.74 17.10
C ALA A 328 21.19 -0.19 16.14
N ALA A 329 21.54 0.05 14.87
CA ALA A 329 20.57 0.51 13.87
C ALA A 329 19.48 -0.55 13.58
N PHE A 330 19.84 -1.82 13.47
CA PHE A 330 18.87 -2.88 13.12
C PHE A 330 18.02 -3.28 14.31
N SER A 331 18.57 -3.27 15.53
CA SER A 331 17.79 -3.45 16.76
C SER A 331 16.76 -2.34 16.94
N THR A 332 17.15 -1.07 16.76
CA THR A 332 16.21 0.06 16.84
C THR A 332 15.11 -0.01 15.78
N LEU A 333 15.43 -0.36 14.54
CA LEU A 333 14.43 -0.58 13.48
C LEU A 333 13.47 -1.74 13.80
N THR A 334 13.99 -2.82 14.38
CA THR A 334 13.19 -3.98 14.80
C THR A 334 12.23 -3.59 15.93
N VAL A 335 12.73 -2.89 16.96
CA VAL A 335 11.91 -2.39 18.07
C VAL A 335 10.86 -1.40 17.59
N LEU A 336 11.20 -0.51 16.65
CA LEU A 336 10.25 0.43 16.04
C LEU A 336 9.09 -0.31 15.35
N ALA A 337 9.41 -1.33 14.55
CA ALA A 337 8.40 -2.14 13.87
C ALA A 337 7.51 -2.93 14.86
N ILE A 338 8.11 -3.48 15.92
CA ILE A 338 7.37 -4.16 17.00
C ILE A 338 6.44 -3.19 17.72
N ARG A 339 6.96 -2.03 18.15
CA ARG A 339 6.17 -0.99 18.81
C ARG A 339 4.98 -0.57 17.95
N ARG A 340 5.19 -0.38 16.64
CA ARG A 340 4.13 -0.02 15.71
C ARG A 340 3.05 -1.08 15.61
N ARG A 341 3.39 -2.37 15.76
CA ARG A 341 2.42 -3.47 15.79
C ARG A 341 1.56 -3.49 17.05
N PHE A 342 2.14 -3.15 18.21
CA PHE A 342 1.43 -3.16 19.50
C PHE A 342 0.71 -1.86 19.85
N LYS A 343 1.05 -0.74 19.21
CA LYS A 343 0.35 0.55 19.38
C LYS A 343 -0.98 0.61 18.60
N ARG A 344 -1.39 -0.50 17.97
CA ARG A 344 -2.59 -0.60 17.16
C ARG A 344 -3.80 -0.98 17.99
#